data_AF-A0A815EFQ3-F1
#
_entry.id   AF-A0A815EFQ3-F1
#
_cell.length_a   1.000
_cell.length_b   1.000
_cell.length_c   1.000
_cell.angle_alpha   90.00
_cell.angle_beta   90.00
_cell.angle_gamma   90.00
#
_symmetry.space_group_name_H-M   'P 1'
#
loop_
_entity.id
_entity.type
_entity.pdbx_description
1 polymer ?
#
loop_
_entity_poly.entity_id
_entity_poly.type
_entity_poly.pdbx_seq_one_letter_code
_entity_poly.pdbx_strand_id
1 'polypeptide(L)'
;MEDKFEQLVAALTVSSPSTNVLHQIILLLEQQTSESLTPFVSQSFQSLLTLEQWTWQVLSKDSHQCIGEPNYSEFFHTLASFNKTLILQYDGIEADTKASLLIPDGIHPIDDIFGLIEKSDDENDSFLIIVSLWFENLVYFLHEYPQFEISPLIAHINQYMASRILMTDQYKFYLSQLRQAQLPQSIFTAKQQFYINTCSFSLGSYLLRKPETFTYTPNEMLHHICDGFSEIIFVHSENVESWSKEFVTCIARLLVLVSGCCLWAREKRLHVDILFPTEQIICKYIDALIHIIGQKQFLGLITAQRSNDETILVDISLLFLMHIAQSQNLNSFFRSKTSLPDILLTIAETSA
;
A
#
# COMPACT_ATOMS: atom_id res chain seq x y z
N MET A 1 -10.16 -20.24 -26.02
CA MET A 1 -10.12 -18.97 -25.26
C MET A 1 -8.73 -18.35 -25.41
N GLU A 2 -7.69 -19.16 -25.24
CA GLU A 2 -6.27 -18.85 -25.51
C GLU A 2 -6.02 -18.12 -26.85
N ASP A 3 -6.38 -18.72 -28.00
CA ASP A 3 -6.19 -18.10 -29.33
C ASP A 3 -6.83 -16.71 -29.47
N LYS A 4 -7.95 -16.47 -28.77
CA LYS A 4 -8.64 -15.18 -28.79
C LYS A 4 -7.91 -14.15 -27.93
N PHE A 5 -7.45 -14.54 -26.74
CA PHE A 5 -6.74 -13.64 -25.84
C PHE A 5 -5.36 -13.27 -26.41
N GLU A 6 -4.63 -14.23 -26.97
CA GLU A 6 -3.35 -14.00 -27.64
C GLU A 6 -3.48 -13.00 -28.79
N GLN A 7 -4.50 -13.15 -29.65
CA GLN A 7 -4.76 -12.22 -30.75
C GLN A 7 -5.08 -10.80 -30.26
N LEU A 8 -5.82 -10.66 -29.16
CA LEU A 8 -6.14 -9.37 -28.56
C LEU A 8 -4.89 -8.70 -27.99
N VAL A 9 -4.04 -9.45 -27.27
CA VAL A 9 -2.79 -8.93 -26.73
C VAL A 9 -1.81 -8.56 -27.85
N ALA A 10 -1.69 -9.38 -28.89
CA ALA A 10 -0.86 -9.05 -30.05
C ALA A 10 -1.31 -7.72 -30.69
N ALA A 11 -2.63 -7.47 -30.79
CA ALA A 11 -3.17 -6.23 -31.33
C ALA A 11 -2.83 -4.98 -30.49
N LEU A 12 -2.62 -5.12 -29.17
CA LEU A 12 -2.16 -4.02 -28.31
C LEU A 12 -0.74 -3.55 -28.67
N THR A 13 0.12 -4.48 -29.10
CA THR A 13 1.56 -4.23 -29.27
C THR A 13 1.93 -3.62 -30.64
N VAL A 14 1.01 -3.65 -31.62
CA VAL A 14 1.29 -3.26 -33.02
C VAL A 14 0.85 -1.83 -33.33
N SER A 15 -0.11 -1.27 -32.60
CA SER A 15 -0.66 0.09 -32.82
C SER A 15 -1.41 0.60 -31.59
N SER A 16 -1.73 1.89 -31.54
CA SER A 16 -2.63 2.44 -30.51
C SER A 16 -3.91 1.59 -30.42
N PRO A 17 -4.19 0.95 -29.28
CA PRO A 17 -5.26 -0.03 -29.21
C PRO A 17 -6.63 0.61 -29.43
N SER A 18 -7.45 -0.09 -30.21
CA SER A 18 -8.86 0.29 -30.33
C SER A 18 -9.59 0.02 -29.00
N THR A 19 -10.57 0.86 -28.67
CA THR A 19 -11.47 0.66 -27.52
C THR A 19 -12.05 -0.76 -27.45
N ASN A 20 -12.36 -1.36 -28.61
CA ASN A 20 -12.91 -2.72 -28.68
C ASN A 20 -11.91 -3.79 -28.20
N VAL A 21 -10.62 -3.62 -28.47
CA VAL A 21 -9.58 -4.56 -28.01
C VAL A 21 -9.47 -4.48 -26.48
N LEU A 22 -9.37 -3.27 -25.92
CA LEU A 22 -9.30 -3.07 -24.46
C LEU A 22 -10.53 -3.66 -23.76
N HIS A 23 -11.73 -3.37 -24.27
CA HIS A 23 -12.97 -3.87 -23.69
C HIS A 23 -13.07 -5.40 -23.73
N GLN A 24 -12.63 -6.05 -24.82
CA GLN A 24 -12.64 -7.52 -24.87
C GLN A 24 -11.62 -8.15 -23.92
N ILE A 25 -10.49 -7.50 -23.66
CA ILE A 25 -9.53 -7.95 -22.66
C ILE A 25 -10.13 -7.81 -21.26
N ILE A 26 -10.75 -6.66 -20.94
CA ILE A 26 -11.47 -6.44 -19.67
C ILE A 26 -12.44 -7.59 -19.41
N LEU A 27 -13.34 -7.87 -20.37
CA LEU A 27 -14.32 -8.95 -20.23
C LEU A 27 -13.68 -10.32 -19.99
N LEU A 28 -12.53 -10.62 -20.60
CA LEU A 28 -11.84 -11.89 -20.40
C LEU A 28 -11.20 -11.99 -19.02
N LEU A 29 -10.65 -10.89 -18.49
CA LEU A 29 -10.06 -10.84 -17.15
C LEU A 29 -11.15 -10.93 -16.06
N GLU A 30 -12.27 -10.21 -16.22
CA GLU A 30 -13.40 -10.24 -15.27
C GLU A 30 -14.13 -11.58 -15.23
N GLN A 31 -14.10 -12.34 -16.32
CA GLN A 31 -14.69 -13.68 -16.37
C GLN A 31 -13.90 -14.71 -15.58
N GLN A 32 -12.67 -14.40 -15.15
CA GLN A 32 -11.86 -15.34 -14.41
C GLN A 32 -12.37 -15.48 -12.98
N THR A 33 -12.69 -16.72 -12.61
CA THR A 33 -13.12 -17.09 -11.27
C THR A 33 -12.04 -17.92 -10.57
N SER A 34 -12.26 -18.13 -9.28
CA SER A 34 -12.39 -19.50 -8.76
C SER A 34 -11.55 -20.57 -9.44
N GLU A 35 -12.26 -21.19 -10.36
CA GLU A 35 -11.95 -22.48 -10.92
C GLU A 35 -11.21 -22.32 -12.26
N SER A 36 -11.35 -21.16 -12.91
CA SER A 36 -10.79 -20.91 -14.24
C SER A 36 -9.43 -20.21 -14.22
N LEU A 37 -9.06 -19.53 -13.14
CA LEU A 37 -7.87 -18.69 -13.10
C LEU A 37 -6.57 -19.48 -13.33
N THR A 38 -6.38 -20.61 -12.64
CA THR A 38 -5.15 -21.41 -12.78
C THR A 38 -4.99 -21.97 -14.20
N PRO A 39 -6.00 -22.62 -14.79
CA PRO A 39 -5.97 -23.01 -16.20
C PRO A 39 -5.71 -21.81 -17.14
N PHE A 40 -6.37 -20.68 -16.90
CA PHE A 40 -6.21 -19.48 -17.72
C PHE A 40 -4.78 -18.94 -17.69
N VAL A 41 -4.18 -18.82 -16.51
CA VAL A 41 -2.79 -18.36 -16.35
C VAL A 41 -1.82 -19.34 -17.00
N SER A 42 -2.00 -20.64 -16.80
CA SER A 42 -1.12 -21.65 -17.41
C SER A 42 -1.19 -21.67 -18.94
N GLN A 43 -2.39 -21.51 -19.52
CA GLN A 43 -2.60 -21.51 -20.97
C GLN A 43 -2.17 -20.18 -21.60
N SER A 44 -2.49 -19.07 -20.94
CA SER A 44 -2.30 -17.72 -21.48
C SER A 44 -1.04 -17.03 -20.96
N PHE A 45 -0.11 -17.76 -20.34
CA PHE A 45 1.03 -17.17 -19.63
C PHE A 45 1.80 -16.16 -20.47
N GLN A 46 2.17 -16.52 -21.71
CA GLN A 46 2.95 -15.64 -22.57
C GLN A 46 2.19 -14.37 -22.97
N SER A 47 0.87 -14.49 -23.19
CA SER A 47 0.00 -13.35 -23.48
C SER A 47 -0.18 -12.46 -22.26
N LEU A 48 -0.30 -13.02 -21.06
CA LEU A 48 -0.35 -12.27 -19.81
C LEU A 48 0.97 -11.54 -19.55
N LEU A 49 2.11 -12.21 -19.75
CA LEU A 49 3.42 -11.60 -19.64
C LEU A 49 3.58 -10.43 -20.61
N THR A 50 3.15 -10.62 -21.87
CA THR A 50 3.18 -9.56 -22.88
C THR A 50 2.27 -8.39 -22.50
N LEU A 51 1.10 -8.67 -21.94
CA LEU A 51 0.16 -7.65 -21.46
C LEU A 51 0.74 -6.82 -20.31
N GLU A 52 1.39 -7.46 -19.34
CA GLU A 52 2.05 -6.79 -18.22
C GLU A 52 3.25 -5.96 -18.69
N GLN A 53 4.09 -6.51 -19.57
CA GLN A 53 5.22 -5.77 -20.16
C GLN A 53 4.74 -4.55 -20.95
N TRP A 54 3.68 -4.69 -21.74
CA TRP A 54 3.05 -3.58 -22.45
C TRP A 54 2.53 -2.53 -21.47
N THR A 55 1.89 -2.95 -20.38
CA THR A 55 1.36 -2.04 -19.36
C THR A 55 2.46 -1.23 -18.70
N TRP A 56 3.54 -1.87 -18.24
CA TRP A 56 4.70 -1.17 -17.70
C TRP A 56 5.30 -0.17 -18.69
N GLN A 57 5.36 -0.52 -19.98
CA GLN A 57 5.84 0.39 -21.02
C GLN A 57 4.93 1.62 -21.16
N VAL A 58 3.61 1.43 -21.24
CA VAL A 58 2.64 2.54 -21.35
C VAL A 58 2.73 3.46 -20.14
N LEU A 59 2.80 2.90 -18.93
CA LEU A 59 2.95 3.67 -17.69
C LEU A 59 4.27 4.47 -17.65
N SER A 60 5.33 3.97 -18.29
CA SER A 60 6.65 4.63 -18.32
C SER A 60 6.83 5.71 -19.40
N LYS A 61 6.13 5.63 -20.54
CA LYS A 61 6.43 6.48 -21.72
C LYS A 61 5.27 7.29 -22.28
N ASP A 62 4.07 6.70 -22.32
CA ASP A 62 2.91 7.25 -23.06
C ASP A 62 1.71 7.56 -22.13
N SER A 63 1.98 7.63 -20.82
CA SER A 63 0.96 7.63 -19.77
C SER A 63 -0.06 8.77 -19.89
N HIS A 64 0.37 10.00 -20.13
CA HIS A 64 -0.53 11.16 -20.14
C HIS A 64 -1.47 11.22 -21.36
N GLN A 65 -1.11 10.59 -22.48
CA GLN A 65 -1.99 10.55 -23.67
C GLN A 65 -3.08 9.49 -23.53
N CYS A 66 -2.78 8.37 -22.88
CA CYS A 66 -3.70 7.23 -22.80
C CYS A 66 -4.56 7.24 -21.53
N ILE A 67 -4.01 7.62 -20.37
CA ILE A 67 -4.67 7.40 -19.07
C ILE A 67 -5.85 8.36 -18.83
N GLY A 68 -5.87 9.50 -19.51
CA GLY A 68 -7.01 10.42 -19.46
C GLY A 68 -8.27 9.89 -20.15
N GLU A 69 -8.17 8.83 -20.96
CA GLU A 69 -9.32 8.23 -21.63
C GLU A 69 -10.02 7.19 -20.73
N PRO A 70 -11.37 7.23 -20.61
CA PRO A 70 -12.12 6.33 -19.75
C PRO A 70 -11.84 4.83 -19.99
N ASN A 71 -11.66 4.42 -21.25
CA ASN A 71 -11.46 3.02 -21.61
C ASN A 71 -10.11 2.48 -21.11
N TYR A 72 -9.06 3.31 -21.16
CA TYR A 72 -7.75 2.93 -20.64
C TYR A 72 -7.78 2.90 -19.11
N SER A 73 -8.43 3.88 -18.49
CA SER A 73 -8.61 3.88 -17.03
C SER A 73 -9.33 2.61 -16.56
N GLU A 74 -10.46 2.25 -17.17
CA GLU A 74 -11.20 1.01 -16.88
C GLU A 74 -10.33 -0.24 -17.09
N PHE A 75 -9.59 -0.28 -18.19
CA PHE A 75 -8.66 -1.37 -18.49
C PHE A 75 -7.60 -1.53 -17.40
N PHE A 76 -6.94 -0.44 -17.00
CA PHE A 76 -5.88 -0.50 -16.00
C PHE A 76 -6.41 -0.89 -14.62
N HIS A 77 -7.57 -0.37 -14.22
CA HIS A 77 -8.20 -0.79 -12.96
C HIS A 77 -8.56 -2.27 -12.97
N THR A 78 -9.08 -2.77 -14.09
CA THR A 78 -9.44 -4.18 -14.25
C THR A 78 -8.21 -5.08 -14.16
N LEU A 79 -7.13 -4.72 -14.87
CA LEU A 79 -5.88 -5.47 -14.84
C LEU A 79 -5.24 -5.46 -13.45
N ALA A 80 -5.23 -4.31 -12.77
CA ALA A 80 -4.72 -4.24 -11.40
C ALA A 80 -5.56 -5.08 -10.42
N SER A 81 -6.88 -5.12 -10.59
CA SER A 81 -7.78 -5.98 -9.79
C SER A 81 -7.54 -7.47 -10.06
N PHE A 82 -7.34 -7.83 -11.32
CA PHE A 82 -6.94 -9.18 -11.72
C PHE A 82 -5.61 -9.59 -11.07
N ASN A 83 -4.61 -8.70 -11.09
CA ASN A 83 -3.32 -8.94 -10.45
C ASN A 83 -3.43 -9.12 -8.94
N LYS A 84 -4.24 -8.29 -8.27
CA LYS A 84 -4.53 -8.44 -6.85
C LYS A 84 -5.17 -9.79 -6.53
N THR A 85 -6.08 -10.25 -7.37
CA THR A 85 -6.74 -11.57 -7.25
C THR A 85 -5.73 -12.70 -7.45
N LEU A 86 -4.86 -12.58 -8.47
CA LEU A 86 -3.77 -13.50 -8.74
C LEU A 86 -2.83 -13.63 -7.52
N ILE A 87 -2.54 -12.54 -6.83
CA ILE A 87 -1.71 -12.52 -5.62
C ILE A 87 -2.41 -13.24 -4.48
N LEU A 88 -3.61 -12.77 -4.08
CA LEU A 88 -4.20 -13.05 -2.77
C LEU A 88 -5.07 -14.30 -2.70
N GLN A 89 -5.60 -14.78 -3.83
CA GLN A 89 -6.69 -15.77 -3.80
C GLN A 89 -6.30 -17.17 -4.28
N TYR A 90 -5.06 -17.40 -4.73
CA TYR A 90 -4.69 -18.67 -5.36
C TYR A 90 -3.29 -19.18 -5.04
N ASP A 91 -3.23 -20.25 -4.27
CA ASP A 91 -1.98 -21.00 -4.02
C ASP A 91 -1.61 -21.96 -5.16
N GLY A 92 -2.53 -22.19 -6.12
CA GLY A 92 -2.34 -23.12 -7.24
C GLY A 92 -1.36 -22.65 -8.32
N ILE A 93 -0.88 -21.40 -8.24
CA ILE A 93 0.08 -20.81 -9.18
C ILE A 93 1.37 -20.54 -8.41
N GLU A 94 2.49 -21.08 -8.89
CA GLU A 94 3.79 -20.91 -8.24
C GLU A 94 4.20 -19.44 -8.12
N ALA A 95 4.87 -19.11 -7.01
CA ALA A 95 5.26 -17.74 -6.70
C ALA A 95 6.20 -17.14 -7.76
N ASP A 96 7.09 -17.93 -8.36
CA ASP A 96 8.00 -17.49 -9.43
C ASP A 96 7.24 -17.12 -10.72
N THR A 97 6.18 -17.85 -11.05
CA THR A 97 5.28 -17.54 -12.17
C THR A 97 4.56 -16.21 -11.93
N LYS A 98 4.05 -15.99 -10.71
CA LYS A 98 3.45 -14.72 -10.33
C LYS A 98 4.47 -13.57 -10.37
N ALA A 99 5.68 -13.81 -9.86
CA ALA A 99 6.75 -12.81 -9.87
C ALA A 99 7.09 -12.37 -11.30
N SER A 100 7.18 -13.32 -12.24
CA SER A 100 7.50 -13.05 -13.63
C SER A 100 6.42 -12.23 -14.35
N LEU A 101 5.16 -12.33 -13.92
CA LEU A 101 4.07 -11.49 -14.44
C LEU A 101 4.07 -10.09 -13.81
N LEU A 102 4.25 -10.02 -12.50
CA LEU A 102 3.94 -8.82 -11.72
C LEU A 102 5.15 -7.89 -11.50
N ILE A 103 6.36 -8.42 -11.51
CA ILE A 103 7.59 -7.65 -11.29
C ILE A 103 8.17 -7.27 -12.65
N PRO A 104 8.39 -5.98 -12.95
CA PRO A 104 8.93 -5.60 -14.25
C PRO A 104 10.39 -6.08 -14.41
N ASP A 105 10.76 -6.42 -15.64
CA ASP A 105 12.06 -7.01 -15.98
C ASP A 105 13.26 -6.07 -15.78
N GLY A 106 13.04 -4.78 -15.49
CA GLY A 106 14.11 -3.81 -15.38
C GLY A 106 13.76 -2.56 -14.57
N ILE A 107 14.80 -1.80 -14.23
CA ILE A 107 14.70 -0.57 -13.45
C ILE A 107 14.19 0.61 -14.30
N HIS A 108 14.48 0.64 -15.61
CA HIS A 108 14.15 1.78 -16.46
C HIS A 108 12.67 2.18 -16.47
N PRO A 109 11.68 1.27 -16.58
CA PRO A 109 10.27 1.65 -16.50
C PRO A 109 9.91 2.31 -15.17
N ILE A 110 10.52 1.87 -14.06
CA ILE A 110 10.31 2.44 -12.73
C ILE A 110 10.89 3.85 -12.64
N ASP A 111 12.12 4.06 -13.12
CA ASP A 111 12.77 5.38 -13.15
C ASP A 111 11.97 6.38 -13.98
N ASP A 112 11.49 5.94 -15.14
CA ASP A 112 10.68 6.76 -16.04
C ASP A 112 9.34 7.13 -15.39
N ILE A 113 8.66 6.17 -14.75
CA ILE A 113 7.44 6.40 -13.96
C ILE A 113 7.68 7.46 -12.90
N PHE A 114 8.71 7.31 -12.06
CA PHE A 114 8.99 8.29 -11.03
C PHE A 114 9.38 9.66 -11.62
N GLY A 115 10.12 9.67 -12.74
CA GLY A 115 10.44 10.89 -13.47
C GLY A 115 9.20 11.62 -13.99
N LEU A 116 8.12 10.91 -14.34
CA LEU A 116 6.83 11.51 -14.71
C LEU A 116 6.11 12.08 -13.48
N ILE A 117 6.11 11.35 -12.36
CA ILE A 117 5.50 11.80 -11.10
C ILE A 117 6.15 13.10 -10.60
N GLU A 118 7.49 13.19 -10.65
CA GLU A 118 8.22 14.38 -10.22
C GLU A 118 7.95 15.61 -11.11
N LYS A 119 7.70 15.40 -12.40
CA LYS A 119 7.43 16.47 -13.38
C LYS A 119 5.97 16.92 -13.40
N SER A 120 5.05 16.13 -12.84
CA SER A 120 3.63 16.46 -12.85
C SER A 120 3.33 17.55 -11.80
N ASP A 121 2.87 18.70 -12.25
CA ASP A 121 2.37 19.80 -11.39
C ASP A 121 0.88 19.65 -11.06
N ASP A 122 0.18 18.69 -11.66
CA ASP A 122 -1.23 18.42 -11.38
C ASP A 122 -1.38 17.55 -10.13
N GLU A 123 -1.93 18.14 -9.06
CA GLU A 123 -2.19 17.45 -7.81
C GLU A 123 -3.20 16.30 -7.97
N ASN A 124 -4.06 16.33 -9.00
CA ASN A 124 -5.11 15.34 -9.24
C ASN A 124 -4.88 14.52 -10.52
N ASP A 125 -3.62 14.38 -10.94
CA ASP A 125 -3.26 13.60 -12.12
C ASP A 125 -3.77 12.15 -12.02
N SER A 126 -4.61 11.73 -12.97
CA SER A 126 -5.19 10.37 -12.99
C SER A 126 -4.13 9.29 -13.16
N PHE A 127 -2.95 9.63 -13.71
CA PHE A 127 -1.80 8.73 -13.76
C PHE A 127 -1.40 8.24 -12.36
N LEU A 128 -1.46 9.11 -11.34
CA LEU A 128 -1.07 8.78 -9.97
C LEU A 128 -2.00 7.76 -9.34
N ILE A 129 -3.30 7.82 -9.67
CA ILE A 129 -4.29 6.83 -9.24
C ILE A 129 -3.94 5.48 -9.84
N ILE A 130 -3.69 5.42 -11.15
CA ILE A 130 -3.35 4.18 -11.86
C ILE A 130 -2.06 3.57 -11.33
N VAL A 131 -0.96 4.33 -11.31
CA VAL A 131 0.34 3.79 -10.92
C VAL A 131 0.39 3.33 -9.46
N SER A 132 -0.42 3.97 -8.58
CA SER A 132 -0.58 3.52 -7.20
C SER A 132 -1.01 2.07 -7.12
N LEU A 133 -1.92 1.63 -7.99
CA LEU A 133 -2.44 0.26 -7.99
C LEU A 133 -1.34 -0.78 -8.27
N TRP A 134 -0.39 -0.48 -9.17
CA TRP A 134 0.74 -1.36 -9.44
C TRP A 134 1.69 -1.45 -8.25
N PHE A 135 2.04 -0.32 -7.65
CA PHE A 135 2.89 -0.31 -6.47
C PHE A 135 2.21 -0.99 -5.27
N GLU A 136 0.91 -0.80 -5.06
CA GLU A 136 0.16 -1.51 -4.04
C GLU A 136 0.15 -3.03 -4.28
N ASN A 137 -0.09 -3.47 -5.52
CA ASN A 137 -0.02 -4.87 -5.89
C ASN A 137 1.37 -5.47 -5.63
N LEU A 138 2.45 -4.74 -5.91
CA LEU A 138 3.80 -5.17 -5.54
C LEU A 138 3.93 -5.36 -4.02
N VAL A 139 3.35 -4.47 -3.20
CA VAL A 139 3.39 -4.63 -1.74
C VAL A 139 2.59 -5.84 -1.27
N TYR A 140 1.39 -6.06 -1.82
CA TYR A 140 0.61 -7.26 -1.52
C TYR A 140 1.38 -8.53 -1.93
N PHE A 141 2.03 -8.50 -3.10
CA PHE A 141 2.85 -9.62 -3.57
C PHE A 141 4.01 -9.92 -2.61
N LEU A 142 4.76 -8.91 -2.17
CA LEU A 142 5.87 -9.10 -1.23
C LEU A 142 5.40 -9.57 0.15
N HIS A 143 4.19 -9.18 0.55
CA HIS A 143 3.61 -9.68 1.78
C HIS A 143 3.36 -11.20 1.74
N GLU A 144 2.77 -11.69 0.65
CA GLU A 144 2.50 -13.12 0.43
C GLU A 144 3.77 -13.92 0.13
N TYR A 145 4.76 -13.28 -0.53
CA TYR A 145 6.00 -13.92 -0.97
C TYR A 145 7.25 -13.14 -0.53
N PRO A 146 7.59 -13.14 0.79
CA PRO A 146 8.69 -12.36 1.32
C PRO A 146 10.06 -12.68 0.71
N GLN A 147 10.23 -13.88 0.14
CA GLN A 147 11.49 -14.28 -0.51
C GLN A 147 11.89 -13.36 -1.68
N PHE A 148 10.96 -12.60 -2.29
CA PHE A 148 11.26 -11.69 -3.39
C PHE A 148 11.71 -10.29 -2.94
N GLU A 149 11.68 -9.98 -1.65
CA GLU A 149 12.13 -8.68 -1.11
C GLU A 149 13.63 -8.43 -1.31
N ILE A 150 14.41 -9.49 -1.56
CA ILE A 150 15.82 -9.37 -1.92
C ILE A 150 16.04 -8.86 -3.36
N SER A 151 14.98 -8.76 -4.17
CA SER A 151 15.05 -8.25 -5.53
C SER A 151 15.71 -6.86 -5.58
N PRO A 152 16.73 -6.66 -6.44
CA PRO A 152 17.37 -5.36 -6.63
C PRO A 152 16.38 -4.27 -7.04
N LEU A 153 15.35 -4.62 -7.82
CA LEU A 153 14.32 -3.69 -8.26
C LEU A 153 13.47 -3.21 -7.08
N ILE A 154 13.05 -4.12 -6.20
CA ILE A 154 12.24 -3.76 -5.02
C ILE A 154 13.05 -2.86 -4.08
N ALA A 155 14.34 -3.17 -3.89
CA ALA A 155 15.24 -2.31 -3.14
C ALA A 155 15.37 -0.92 -3.78
N HIS A 156 15.50 -0.85 -5.11
CA HIS A 156 15.59 0.40 -5.87
C HIS A 156 14.32 1.25 -5.73
N ILE A 157 13.13 0.67 -5.91
CA ILE A 157 11.83 1.35 -5.73
C ILE A 157 11.77 2.02 -4.35
N ASN A 158 12.09 1.24 -3.30
CA ASN A 158 12.01 1.73 -1.93
C ASN A 158 13.10 2.78 -1.63
N GLN A 159 14.32 2.62 -2.15
CA GLN A 159 15.36 3.64 -2.03
C GLN A 159 14.96 4.96 -2.71
N TYR A 160 14.31 4.88 -3.88
CA TYR A 160 13.78 6.05 -4.56
C TYR A 160 12.68 6.73 -3.73
N MET A 161 11.66 5.97 -3.31
CA MET A 161 10.57 6.50 -2.48
C MET A 161 11.08 7.16 -1.19
N ALA A 162 12.08 6.58 -0.54
CA ALA A 162 12.65 7.22 0.65
C ALA A 162 13.35 8.54 0.31
N SER A 163 14.26 8.53 -0.68
CA SER A 163 15.14 9.68 -0.96
C SER A 163 14.47 10.83 -1.69
N ARG A 164 13.50 10.53 -2.55
CA ARG A 164 12.87 11.49 -3.47
C ARG A 164 11.45 11.88 -3.07
N ILE A 165 10.82 11.11 -2.17
CA ILE A 165 9.45 11.36 -1.74
C ILE A 165 9.41 11.59 -0.24
N LEU A 166 9.68 10.56 0.58
CA LEU A 166 9.53 10.65 2.03
C LEU A 166 10.37 11.78 2.65
N MET A 167 11.66 11.83 2.33
CA MET A 167 12.62 12.76 2.93
C MET A 167 12.54 14.18 2.34
N THR A 168 11.41 14.55 1.72
CA THR A 168 11.20 15.87 1.12
C THR A 168 10.30 16.76 1.99
N ASP A 169 10.35 18.07 1.72
CA ASP A 169 9.43 19.04 2.34
C ASP A 169 7.99 18.87 1.83
N GLN A 170 7.79 18.37 0.60
CA GLN A 170 6.46 18.10 0.06
C GLN A 170 5.73 17.03 0.86
N TYR A 171 6.42 15.95 1.25
CA TYR A 171 5.83 14.93 2.12
C TYR A 171 5.46 15.50 3.48
N LYS A 172 6.31 16.33 4.08
CA LYS A 172 6.01 17.04 5.34
C LYS A 172 4.80 17.96 5.21
N PHE A 173 4.70 18.67 4.08
CA PHE A 173 3.56 19.52 3.78
C PHE A 173 2.25 18.71 3.76
N TYR A 174 2.20 17.59 3.01
CA TYR A 174 1.03 16.71 2.99
C TYR A 174 0.71 16.11 4.37
N LEU A 175 1.72 15.69 5.13
CA LEU A 175 1.53 15.20 6.50
C LEU A 175 0.94 16.29 7.41
N SER A 176 1.39 17.54 7.24
CA SER A 176 0.87 18.66 8.02
C SER A 176 -0.60 18.98 7.74
N GLN A 177 -1.09 18.74 6.51
CA GLN A 177 -2.49 18.93 6.17
C GLN A 177 -3.41 17.95 6.90
N LEU A 178 -2.94 16.72 7.15
CA LEU A 178 -3.69 15.70 7.90
C LEU A 178 -3.86 16.04 9.39
N ARG A 179 -3.11 17.01 9.93
CA ARG A 179 -3.24 17.48 11.33
C ARG A 179 -4.43 18.40 11.55
N GLN A 180 -5.08 18.89 10.48
CA GLN A 180 -6.22 19.79 10.62
C GLN A 180 -7.40 19.05 11.25
N ALA A 181 -7.98 19.60 12.33
CA ALA A 181 -9.09 18.97 13.05
C ALA A 181 -10.34 18.76 12.18
N GLN A 182 -10.49 19.53 11.11
CA GLN A 182 -11.49 19.34 10.08
C GLN A 182 -10.76 19.15 8.75
N LEU A 183 -10.93 17.98 8.14
CA LEU A 183 -10.28 17.62 6.87
C LEU A 183 -11.27 17.86 5.73
N PRO A 184 -11.08 18.91 4.90
CA PRO A 184 -11.90 19.05 3.71
C PRO A 184 -11.55 17.96 2.70
N GLN A 185 -12.55 17.41 2.00
CA GLN A 185 -12.32 16.34 1.02
C GLN A 185 -11.28 16.71 -0.06
N SER A 186 -11.16 18.00 -0.37
CA SER A 186 -10.21 18.53 -1.35
C SER A 186 -8.73 18.32 -0.98
N ILE A 187 -8.39 17.95 0.26
CA ILE A 187 -7.00 17.62 0.61
C ILE A 187 -6.57 16.28 0.00
N PHE A 188 -7.48 15.33 -0.22
CA PHE A 188 -7.12 13.99 -0.70
C PHE A 188 -6.91 14.00 -2.21
N THR A 189 -5.92 14.76 -2.67
CA THR A 189 -5.50 14.79 -4.06
C THR A 189 -4.80 13.49 -4.44
N ALA A 190 -4.77 13.16 -5.73
CA ALA A 190 -4.11 11.93 -6.21
C ALA A 190 -2.62 11.92 -5.82
N LYS A 191 -1.95 13.08 -5.87
CA LYS A 191 -0.54 13.22 -5.47
C LYS A 191 -0.33 13.08 -3.97
N GLN A 192 -1.17 13.69 -3.15
CA GLN A 192 -1.11 13.48 -1.71
C GLN A 192 -1.33 12.00 -1.36
N GLN A 193 -2.31 11.34 -1.99
CA GLN A 193 -2.56 9.92 -1.77
C GLN A 193 -1.39 9.05 -2.23
N PHE A 194 -0.77 9.32 -3.37
CA PHE A 194 0.43 8.58 -3.79
C PHE A 194 1.57 8.70 -2.77
N TYR A 195 1.81 9.92 -2.27
CA TYR A 195 2.88 10.19 -1.31
C TYR A 195 2.59 9.53 0.05
N ILE A 196 1.41 9.77 0.61
CA ILE A 196 1.06 9.31 1.96
C ILE A 196 0.66 7.84 1.97
N ASN A 197 -0.09 7.36 0.98
CA ASN A 197 -0.61 5.99 0.99
C ASN A 197 0.39 5.04 0.35
N THR A 198 0.60 5.19 -0.96
CA THR A 198 1.37 4.25 -1.77
C THR A 198 2.82 4.15 -1.30
N CYS A 199 3.49 5.30 -1.15
CA CYS A 199 4.90 5.31 -0.78
C CYS A 199 5.12 4.88 0.68
N SER A 200 4.29 5.34 1.62
CA SER A 200 4.40 4.92 3.02
C SER A 200 4.11 3.43 3.18
N PHE A 201 3.13 2.89 2.45
CA PHE A 201 2.80 1.47 2.51
C PHE A 201 3.94 0.61 1.97
N SER A 202 4.52 0.98 0.83
CA SER A 202 5.65 0.27 0.24
C SER A 202 6.88 0.29 1.14
N LEU A 203 7.28 1.50 1.57
CA LEU A 203 8.41 1.68 2.48
C LEU A 203 8.22 0.94 3.79
N GLY A 204 7.08 1.12 4.46
CA GLY A 204 6.82 0.46 5.74
C GLY A 204 6.85 -1.05 5.64
N SER A 205 6.25 -1.62 4.60
CA SER A 205 6.25 -3.07 4.37
C SER A 205 7.66 -3.60 4.08
N TYR A 206 8.45 -2.87 3.29
CA TYR A 206 9.85 -3.23 3.00
C TYR A 206 10.72 -3.17 4.27
N LEU A 207 10.58 -2.11 5.08
CA LEU A 207 11.37 -1.91 6.30
C LEU A 207 11.06 -2.91 7.41
N LEU A 208 9.83 -3.43 7.49
CA LEU A 208 9.46 -4.50 8.42
C LEU A 208 10.28 -5.79 8.20
N ARG A 209 10.89 -5.94 7.02
CA ARG A 209 11.44 -7.22 6.58
C ARG A 209 12.93 -7.19 6.26
N LYS A 210 13.46 -6.09 5.72
CA LYS A 210 14.86 -6.03 5.26
C LYS A 210 15.63 -4.85 5.89
N PRO A 211 16.50 -5.11 6.88
CA PRO A 211 17.22 -4.06 7.57
C PRO A 211 18.57 -3.68 6.94
N GLU A 212 19.07 -4.44 5.96
CA GLU A 212 20.47 -4.38 5.56
C GLU A 212 20.66 -3.53 4.30
N THR A 213 21.40 -2.42 4.44
CA THR A 213 21.85 -1.50 3.36
C THR A 213 20.78 -0.56 2.77
N PHE A 214 20.09 0.18 3.63
CA PHE A 214 19.26 1.32 3.22
C PHE A 214 20.00 2.66 3.37
N THR A 215 19.68 3.63 2.51
CA THR A 215 20.37 4.93 2.45
C THR A 215 20.15 5.78 3.71
N TYR A 216 18.96 5.67 4.31
CA TYR A 216 18.62 6.36 5.55
C TYR A 216 18.52 5.38 6.70
N THR A 217 18.72 5.86 7.91
CA THR A 217 18.49 5.11 9.15
C THR A 217 17.03 5.24 9.60
N PRO A 218 16.50 4.28 10.37
CA PRO A 218 15.18 4.41 10.99
C PRO A 218 15.07 5.70 11.82
N ASN A 219 16.15 6.11 12.50
CA ASN A 219 16.19 7.35 13.26
C ASN A 219 15.94 8.58 12.38
N GLU A 220 16.64 8.70 11.25
CA GLU A 220 16.47 9.85 10.34
C GLU A 220 15.04 9.92 9.80
N MET A 221 14.48 8.79 9.38
CA MET A 221 13.11 8.73 8.87
C MET A 221 12.09 9.05 9.97
N LEU A 222 12.26 8.51 11.18
CA LEU A 222 11.36 8.78 12.31
C LEU A 222 11.39 10.26 12.71
N HIS A 223 12.57 10.88 12.86
CA HIS A 223 12.65 12.31 13.18
C HIS A 223 12.02 13.20 12.09
N HIS A 224 11.97 12.73 10.85
CA HIS A 224 11.34 13.47 9.76
C HIS A 224 9.80 13.42 9.80
N ILE A 225 9.22 12.35 10.36
CA ILE A 225 7.77 12.10 10.36
C ILE A 225 7.09 12.17 11.74
N CYS A 226 7.84 12.04 12.84
CA CYS A 226 7.31 11.80 14.19
C CYS A 226 6.32 12.86 14.67
N ASP A 227 6.69 14.14 14.52
CA ASP A 227 5.91 15.26 15.00
C ASP A 227 4.57 15.36 14.28
N GLY A 228 4.54 15.02 12.99
CA GLY A 228 3.30 15.01 12.22
C GLY A 228 2.41 13.83 12.58
N PHE A 229 2.98 12.62 12.64
CA PHE A 229 2.23 11.39 12.80
C PHE A 229 1.48 11.29 14.14
N SER A 230 2.17 11.48 15.26
CA SER A 230 1.55 11.31 16.59
C SER A 230 0.40 12.30 16.80
N GLU A 231 0.57 13.54 16.31
CA GLU A 231 -0.46 14.58 16.42
C GLU A 231 -1.70 14.26 15.58
N ILE A 232 -1.55 13.68 14.39
CA ILE A 232 -2.69 13.23 13.57
C ILE A 232 -3.54 12.23 14.36
N ILE A 233 -2.92 11.24 14.99
CA ILE A 233 -3.64 10.23 15.79
C ILE A 233 -4.37 10.90 16.96
N PHE A 234 -3.73 11.83 17.68
CA PHE A 234 -4.37 12.52 18.81
C PHE A 234 -5.52 13.44 18.41
N VAL A 235 -5.40 14.16 17.30
CA VAL A 235 -6.42 15.09 16.83
C VAL A 235 -7.68 14.34 16.40
N HIS A 236 -7.51 13.17 15.77
CA HIS A 236 -8.59 12.46 15.12
C HIS A 236 -9.10 11.24 15.88
N SER A 237 -8.48 10.83 16.97
CA SER A 237 -8.92 9.64 17.71
C SER A 237 -10.33 9.78 18.28
N GLU A 238 -10.82 10.98 18.56
CA GLU A 238 -12.15 11.19 19.16
C GLU A 238 -13.28 11.31 18.12
N ASN A 239 -12.95 11.44 16.82
CA ASN A 239 -13.93 11.64 15.75
C ASN A 239 -13.91 10.52 14.70
N VAL A 240 -13.47 9.33 15.11
CA VAL A 240 -13.27 8.16 14.23
C VAL A 240 -14.50 7.85 13.38
N GLU A 241 -15.70 8.00 13.94
CA GLU A 241 -16.99 7.79 13.24
C GLU A 241 -17.18 8.67 11.98
N SER A 242 -16.41 9.75 11.86
CA SER A 242 -16.47 10.71 10.74
C SER A 242 -15.35 10.54 9.72
N TRP A 243 -14.46 9.57 9.90
CA TRP A 243 -13.33 9.35 9.00
C TRP A 243 -13.82 8.92 7.61
N SER A 244 -13.34 9.59 6.57
CA SER A 244 -13.55 9.14 5.20
C SER A 244 -12.69 7.91 4.89
N LYS A 245 -13.04 7.18 3.83
CA LYS A 245 -12.24 6.03 3.37
C LYS A 245 -10.80 6.43 3.08
N GLU A 246 -10.59 7.55 2.40
CA GLU A 246 -9.27 8.08 2.05
C GLU A 246 -8.44 8.36 3.30
N PHE A 247 -9.07 8.90 4.35
CA PHE A 247 -8.38 9.14 5.61
C PHE A 247 -8.01 7.84 6.33
N VAL A 248 -8.91 6.86 6.37
CA VAL A 248 -8.62 5.51 6.90
C VAL A 248 -7.41 4.90 6.19
N THR A 249 -7.39 4.94 4.85
CA THR A 249 -6.25 4.49 4.04
C THR A 249 -4.96 5.22 4.45
N CYS A 250 -4.97 6.57 4.53
CA CYS A 250 -3.82 7.35 4.97
C CYS A 250 -3.29 6.91 6.33
N ILE A 251 -4.16 6.79 7.33
CA ILE A 251 -3.75 6.41 8.69
C ILE A 251 -3.20 4.99 8.72
N ALA A 252 -3.86 4.05 8.04
CA ALA A 252 -3.40 2.66 7.94
C ALA A 252 -1.98 2.59 7.36
N ARG A 253 -1.75 3.25 6.21
CA ARG A 253 -0.45 3.19 5.50
C ARG A 253 0.66 3.97 6.22
N LEU A 254 0.34 5.11 6.84
CA LEU A 254 1.28 5.84 7.69
C LEU A 254 1.69 5.02 8.92
N LEU A 255 0.74 4.35 9.57
CA LEU A 255 1.02 3.50 10.71
C LEU A 255 1.87 2.28 10.32
N VAL A 256 1.70 1.74 9.10
CA VAL A 256 2.61 0.73 8.52
C VAL A 256 4.03 1.27 8.37
N LEU A 257 4.22 2.49 7.86
CA LEU A 257 5.54 3.12 7.77
C LEU A 257 6.19 3.30 9.14
N VAL A 258 5.47 3.91 10.08
CA VAL A 258 5.98 4.21 11.43
C VAL A 258 6.33 2.92 12.17
N SER A 259 5.45 1.92 12.10
CA SER A 259 5.71 0.59 12.66
C SER A 259 6.91 -0.07 12.01
N GLY A 260 7.02 0.03 10.68
CA GLY A 260 8.17 -0.43 9.91
C GLY A 260 9.47 0.17 10.42
N CYS A 261 9.53 1.50 10.59
CA CYS A 261 10.70 2.18 11.14
C CYS A 261 11.01 1.79 12.60
N CYS A 262 10.00 1.63 13.46
CA CYS A 262 10.24 1.25 14.86
C CYS A 262 10.70 -0.20 15.01
N LEU A 263 10.16 -1.08 14.18
CA LEU A 263 10.51 -2.50 14.15
C LEU A 263 11.76 -2.78 13.33
N TRP A 264 12.24 -1.79 12.58
CA TRP A 264 13.48 -1.83 11.84
C TRP A 264 14.65 -1.94 12.82
N ALA A 265 15.51 -2.94 12.58
CA ALA A 265 16.73 -3.19 13.33
C ALA A 265 16.49 -3.64 14.80
N ARG A 266 17.58 -3.86 15.53
CA ARG A 266 17.55 -4.48 16.87
C ARG A 266 17.25 -3.48 17.98
N GLU A 267 17.31 -2.17 17.72
CA GLU A 267 17.19 -1.08 18.70
C GLU A 267 15.75 -0.58 18.91
N LYS A 268 14.82 -1.53 18.98
CA LYS A 268 13.37 -1.34 19.07
C LYS A 268 12.91 -0.27 20.06
N ARG A 269 13.49 -0.27 21.27
CA ARG A 269 13.11 0.68 22.33
C ARG A 269 13.47 2.13 21.96
N LEU A 270 14.68 2.33 21.42
CA LEU A 270 15.19 3.66 21.07
C LEU A 270 14.31 4.33 20.02
N HIS A 271 13.79 3.58 19.05
CA HIS A 271 12.91 4.10 18.02
C HIS A 271 11.53 4.51 18.55
N VAL A 272 10.99 3.75 19.51
CA VAL A 272 9.72 4.11 20.17
C VAL A 272 9.90 5.38 21.01
N ASP A 273 11.06 5.56 21.65
CA ASP A 273 11.36 6.75 22.45
C ASP A 273 11.45 8.05 21.60
N ILE A 274 11.80 7.94 20.30
CA ILE A 274 11.78 9.07 19.35
C ILE A 274 10.35 9.55 19.13
N LEU A 275 9.39 8.63 18.95
CA LEU A 275 7.98 8.98 18.75
C LEU A 275 7.33 9.48 20.03
N PHE A 276 7.72 8.89 21.17
CA PHE A 276 7.07 9.11 22.46
C PHE A 276 8.12 9.38 23.54
N PRO A 277 8.61 10.64 23.65
CA PRO A 277 9.69 10.97 24.58
C PRO A 277 9.30 10.88 26.06
N THR A 278 8.02 10.66 26.37
CA THR A 278 7.53 10.51 27.74
C THR A 278 6.47 9.40 27.85
N GLU A 279 6.39 8.79 29.03
CA GLU A 279 5.37 7.78 29.35
C GLU A 279 3.93 8.34 29.17
N GLN A 280 3.72 9.62 29.44
CA GLN A 280 2.41 10.24 29.27
C GLN A 280 1.97 10.26 27.80
N ILE A 281 2.89 10.54 26.87
CA ILE A 281 2.59 10.60 25.44
C ILE A 281 2.27 9.19 24.91
N ILE A 282 3.10 8.19 25.26
CA ILE A 282 2.86 6.82 24.80
C ILE A 282 1.56 6.23 25.38
N CYS A 283 1.22 6.52 26.64
CA CYS A 283 -0.04 6.10 27.23
C CYS A 283 -1.25 6.72 26.53
N LYS A 284 -1.20 8.02 26.20
CA LYS A 284 -2.24 8.68 25.39
C LYS A 284 -2.36 8.05 24.00
N TYR A 285 -1.23 7.71 23.39
CA TYR A 285 -1.20 7.09 22.08
C TYR A 285 -1.80 5.68 22.08
N ILE A 286 -1.47 4.87 23.09
CA ILE A 286 -2.10 3.57 23.30
C ILE A 286 -3.62 3.73 23.46
N ASP A 287 -4.06 4.70 24.25
CA ASP A 287 -5.50 4.95 24.45
C ASP A 287 -6.21 5.34 23.15
N ALA A 288 -5.59 6.24 22.37
CA ALA A 288 -6.09 6.62 21.06
C ALA A 288 -6.20 5.41 20.11
N LEU A 289 -5.16 4.57 20.02
CA LEU A 289 -5.19 3.38 19.18
C LEU A 289 -6.25 2.36 19.63
N ILE A 290 -6.34 2.08 20.94
CA ILE A 290 -7.37 1.17 21.49
C ILE A 290 -8.77 1.69 21.17
N HIS A 291 -8.98 3.01 21.29
CA HIS A 291 -10.23 3.62 20.92
C HIS A 291 -10.53 3.44 19.43
N ILE A 292 -9.58 3.75 18.55
CA ILE A 292 -9.71 3.61 17.09
C ILE A 292 -10.10 2.16 16.72
N ILE A 293 -9.33 1.15 17.15
CA ILE A 293 -9.63 -0.25 16.79
C ILE A 293 -10.87 -0.82 17.49
N GLY A 294 -11.33 -0.18 18.56
CA GLY A 294 -12.56 -0.53 19.26
C GLY A 294 -13.83 0.02 18.60
N GLN A 295 -13.71 0.84 17.55
CA GLN A 295 -14.86 1.44 16.89
C GLN A 295 -15.63 0.42 16.05
N LYS A 296 -16.95 0.37 16.29
CA LYS A 296 -17.85 -0.61 15.67
C LYS A 296 -17.84 -0.56 14.15
N GLN A 297 -17.67 0.63 13.57
CA GLN A 297 -17.63 0.79 12.12
C GLN A 297 -16.47 0.02 11.48
N PHE A 298 -15.30 -0.02 12.12
CA PHE A 298 -14.14 -0.74 11.60
C PHE A 298 -14.32 -2.23 11.85
N LEU A 299 -14.76 -2.60 13.06
CA LEU A 299 -15.00 -4.00 13.41
C LEU A 299 -15.98 -4.70 12.46
N GLY A 300 -16.96 -3.99 11.90
CA GLY A 300 -17.90 -4.54 10.91
C GLY A 300 -17.37 -4.60 9.47
N LEU A 301 -16.21 -4.01 9.18
CA LEU A 301 -15.61 -3.92 7.84
C LEU A 301 -14.31 -4.73 7.70
N ILE A 302 -13.77 -5.27 8.80
CA ILE A 302 -12.61 -6.17 8.74
C ILE A 302 -12.96 -7.41 7.94
N THR A 303 -12.00 -7.88 7.14
CA THR A 303 -12.13 -9.08 6.33
C THR A 303 -10.88 -9.96 6.50
N ALA A 304 -10.98 -11.24 6.17
CA ALA A 304 -9.82 -12.14 6.16
C ALA A 304 -8.74 -11.73 5.12
N GLN A 305 -9.09 -10.90 4.13
CA GLN A 305 -8.14 -10.47 3.09
C GLN A 305 -7.40 -9.20 3.52
N ARG A 306 -6.07 -9.28 3.57
CA ARG A 306 -5.16 -8.21 4.02
C ARG A 306 -4.99 -7.02 3.04
N SER A 307 -6.02 -6.78 2.25
CA SER A 307 -6.03 -5.71 1.25
C SER A 307 -7.15 -4.68 1.46
N ASN A 308 -7.92 -4.89 2.53
CA ASN A 308 -8.88 -3.95 3.07
C ASN A 308 -8.16 -3.00 4.06
N ASP A 309 -8.37 -1.70 3.94
CA ASP A 309 -7.64 -0.69 4.73
C ASP A 309 -7.98 -0.74 6.22
N GLU A 310 -9.23 -1.04 6.58
CA GLU A 310 -9.65 -1.22 7.97
C GLU A 310 -8.94 -2.42 8.62
N THR A 311 -8.84 -3.52 7.88
CA THR A 311 -8.09 -4.72 8.30
C THR A 311 -6.61 -4.39 8.48
N ILE A 312 -6.00 -3.67 7.53
CA ILE A 312 -4.60 -3.24 7.64
C ILE A 312 -4.39 -2.35 8.86
N LEU A 313 -5.27 -1.37 9.09
CA LEU A 313 -5.23 -0.47 10.23
C LEU A 313 -5.28 -1.22 11.56
N VAL A 314 -6.19 -2.18 11.67
CA VAL A 314 -6.35 -3.00 12.89
C VAL A 314 -5.11 -3.86 13.10
N ASP A 315 -4.69 -4.63 12.10
CA ASP A 315 -3.52 -5.53 12.18
C ASP A 315 -2.26 -4.77 12.59
N ILE A 316 -2.00 -3.64 11.94
CA ILE A 316 -0.79 -2.86 12.23
C ILE A 316 -0.87 -2.17 13.58
N SER A 317 -2.05 -1.71 14.01
CA SER A 317 -2.25 -1.17 15.36
C SER A 317 -1.98 -2.23 16.43
N LEU A 318 -2.47 -3.46 16.24
CA LEU A 318 -2.23 -4.57 17.16
C LEU A 318 -0.75 -4.96 17.21
N LEU A 319 -0.09 -5.04 16.05
CA LEU A 319 1.34 -5.31 15.96
C LEU A 319 2.14 -4.23 16.72
N PHE A 320 1.78 -2.96 16.55
CA PHE A 320 2.49 -1.85 17.19
C PHE A 320 2.21 -1.77 18.70
N LEU A 321 0.97 -2.01 19.14
CA LEU A 321 0.63 -2.10 20.57
C LEU A 321 1.39 -3.23 21.26
N MET A 322 1.45 -4.42 20.63
CA MET A 322 2.24 -5.55 21.13
C MET A 322 3.72 -5.18 21.26
N HIS A 323 4.26 -4.47 20.26
CA HIS A 323 5.63 -4.01 20.28
C HIS A 323 5.91 -3.02 21.41
N ILE A 324 5.03 -2.04 21.62
CA ILE A 324 5.14 -1.07 22.71
C ILE A 324 5.11 -1.79 24.07
N ALA A 325 4.18 -2.73 24.27
CA ALA A 325 4.08 -3.50 25.51
C ALA A 325 5.38 -4.25 25.84
N GLN A 326 5.99 -4.87 24.82
CA GLN A 326 7.24 -5.64 24.95
C GLN A 326 8.48 -4.77 25.17
N SER A 327 8.53 -3.57 24.57
CA SER A 327 9.74 -2.72 24.58
C SER A 327 9.77 -1.69 25.71
N GLN A 328 8.62 -1.24 26.21
CA GLN A 328 8.51 -0.11 27.14
C GLN A 328 8.11 -0.48 28.57
N ASN A 329 7.96 -1.78 28.88
CA ASN A 329 7.55 -2.28 30.20
C ASN A 329 6.21 -1.67 30.70
N LEU A 330 5.27 -1.41 29.79
CA LEU A 330 3.95 -0.83 30.09
C LEU A 330 2.89 -1.87 30.46
N ASN A 331 3.31 -3.05 30.93
CA ASN A 331 2.42 -4.19 31.19
C ASN A 331 1.29 -3.85 32.18
N SER A 332 1.56 -3.05 33.20
CA SER A 332 0.55 -2.60 34.17
C SER A 332 -0.49 -1.69 33.53
N PHE A 333 -0.07 -0.81 32.63
CA PHE A 333 -0.97 0.08 31.90
C PHE A 333 -1.88 -0.72 30.96
N PHE A 334 -1.35 -1.66 30.18
CA PHE A 334 -2.19 -2.54 29.33
C PHE A 334 -3.20 -3.34 30.16
N ARG A 335 -2.80 -3.87 31.33
CA ARG A 335 -3.72 -4.57 32.24
C ARG A 335 -4.84 -3.68 32.79
N SER A 336 -4.66 -2.35 32.79
CA SER A 336 -5.70 -1.40 33.21
C SER A 336 -6.77 -1.14 32.14
N LYS A 337 -6.53 -1.54 30.88
CA LYS A 337 -7.46 -1.33 29.76
C LYS A 337 -8.46 -2.47 29.68
N THR A 338 -9.50 -2.38 30.50
CA THR A 338 -10.52 -3.43 30.66
C THR A 338 -11.33 -3.72 29.39
N SER A 339 -11.44 -2.77 28.47
CA SER A 339 -12.13 -2.95 27.18
C SER A 339 -11.30 -3.69 26.14
N LEU A 340 -9.97 -3.73 26.28
CA LEU A 340 -9.09 -4.28 25.26
C LEU A 340 -9.34 -5.78 25.00
N PRO A 341 -9.53 -6.65 26.01
CA PRO A 341 -9.84 -8.06 25.76
C PRO A 341 -11.09 -8.28 24.90
N ASP A 342 -12.18 -7.54 25.15
CA ASP A 342 -13.43 -7.67 24.41
C ASP A 342 -13.28 -7.18 22.95
N ILE A 343 -12.50 -6.11 22.75
CA ILE A 343 -12.16 -5.61 21.42
C ILE A 343 -11.36 -6.68 20.65
N LEU A 344 -10.33 -7.26 21.28
CA LEU A 344 -9.51 -8.31 20.66
C LEU A 344 -10.32 -9.56 20.33
N LEU A 345 -11.25 -9.95 21.22
CA LEU A 345 -12.14 -11.08 20.97
C LEU A 345 -13.05 -10.79 19.75
N THR A 346 -13.63 -9.60 19.68
CA THR A 346 -14.48 -9.20 18.54
C THR A 346 -13.68 -9.21 17.23
N ILE A 347 -12.46 -8.69 17.22
CA ILE A 347 -11.59 -8.72 16.04
C ILE A 347 -11.31 -10.17 15.62
N ALA A 348 -10.97 -11.04 16.56
CA ALA A 348 -10.70 -12.45 16.28
C ALA A 348 -11.92 -13.20 15.74
N GLU A 349 -13.12 -12.89 16.24
CA GLU A 349 -14.38 -13.48 15.79
C GLU A 349 -14.79 -13.01 14.39
N THR A 350 -14.52 -11.75 14.03
CA THR A 350 -14.87 -11.21 12.70
C THR A 350 -13.82 -11.55 11.63
N SER A 351 -12.57 -11.79 12.02
CA SER A 351 -11.46 -12.04 11.08
C SER A 351 -11.28 -13.52 10.71
N ALA A 352 -12.01 -14.43 11.40
CA ALA A 352 -12.02 -15.86 11.14
C ALA A 352 -13.05 -16.24 10.06
#